data_AF-A0A6N7I7S6-F1
#
_entry.id   AF-A0A6N7I7S6-F1
#
_cell.length_a   1.000
_cell.length_b   1.000
_cell.length_c   1.000
_cell.angle_alpha   90.00
_cell.angle_beta   90.00
_cell.angle_gamma   90.00
#
_symmetry.space_group_name_H-M   'P 1'
#
loop_
_entity.id
_entity.type
_entity.pdbx_description
1 polymer ?
#
loop_
_entity_poly.entity_id
_entity_poly.type
_entity_poly.pdbx_seq_one_letter_code
_entity_poly.pdbx_strand_id
1 'polypeptide(L)'
;MGPKDSTTRPGPEGGQVDQGEAPATAGGVGAATGEVAGSAREQAGEVGGEAAAQARHVVDQVRERLGHETQSQTRRFCANLRHWTEELTSMAESAKPDSPVRDVVYQVADGGRRAADYLDGRGVGGLVEEIQEFGRRRPGTFLAGAALAGFVVGRLVKATAAQSRQPEPAAGWVEGEVS
;
A
#
# COMPACT_ATOMS: atom_id res chain seq x y z
N MET A 1 -67.93 -4.16 18.55
CA MET A 1 -68.13 -3.27 19.71
C MET A 1 -67.24 -3.80 20.85
N GLY A 2 -66.21 -3.05 21.27
CA GLY A 2 -65.24 -3.44 22.34
C GLY A 2 -65.81 -3.30 23.77
N PRO A 3 -65.05 -3.35 24.90
CA PRO A 3 -63.65 -2.87 25.14
C PRO A 3 -62.70 -3.86 25.90
N LYS A 4 -61.35 -3.78 25.79
CA LYS A 4 -60.29 -3.17 26.68
C LYS A 4 -60.31 -3.71 28.14
N ASP A 5 -59.24 -4.28 28.72
CA ASP A 5 -58.03 -3.62 29.28
C ASP A 5 -56.88 -4.63 29.52
N SER A 6 -55.66 -4.37 29.06
CA SER A 6 -54.51 -3.76 29.78
C SER A 6 -53.71 -4.72 30.70
N THR A 7 -52.54 -5.15 30.24
CA THR A 7 -51.38 -5.35 31.11
C THR A 7 -50.10 -4.93 30.41
N THR A 8 -49.63 -3.78 30.86
CA THR A 8 -48.32 -3.17 30.70
C THR A 8 -47.28 -3.92 31.51
N ARG A 9 -46.11 -4.23 30.92
CA ARG A 9 -44.76 -3.92 31.48
C ARG A 9 -43.62 -4.33 30.54
N PRO A 10 -42.37 -3.84 30.77
CA PRO A 10 -41.71 -2.77 30.02
C PRO A 10 -40.59 -3.30 29.09
N GLY A 11 -39.99 -2.41 28.30
CA GLY A 11 -38.82 -2.68 27.46
C GLY A 11 -37.55 -3.11 28.22
N PRO A 12 -36.49 -3.40 27.46
CA PRO A 12 -35.57 -2.31 27.17
C PRO A 12 -35.39 -2.06 25.67
N GLU A 13 -35.60 -0.79 25.30
CA GLU A 13 -34.75 -0.14 24.32
C GLU A 13 -33.33 -0.08 24.90
N GLY A 14 -32.33 -0.45 24.10
CA GLY A 14 -30.93 -0.35 24.50
C GLY A 14 -30.05 -1.24 23.64
N GLY A 15 -29.30 -0.61 22.74
CA GLY A 15 -28.27 -1.30 21.97
C GLY A 15 -28.36 -1.06 20.47
N GLN A 16 -28.32 0.21 20.08
CA GLN A 16 -27.59 0.61 18.88
C GLN A 16 -26.25 -0.15 18.91
N VAL A 17 -26.09 -1.16 18.05
CA VAL A 17 -24.78 -1.76 17.81
C VAL A 17 -23.99 -0.71 17.05
N ASP A 18 -23.27 0.05 17.84
CA ASP A 18 -22.22 0.97 17.48
C ASP A 18 -21.41 0.39 16.31
N GLN A 19 -21.34 1.14 15.23
CA GLN A 19 -20.25 1.05 14.26
C GLN A 19 -18.99 1.57 14.98
N GLY A 20 -18.50 0.80 15.93
CA GLY A 20 -17.31 1.07 16.72
C GLY A 20 -16.39 -0.12 16.62
N GLU A 21 -15.11 0.16 16.36
CA GLU A 21 -14.02 -0.80 16.26
C GLU A 21 -14.13 -1.83 15.12
N ALA A 22 -13.65 -1.43 13.94
CA ALA A 22 -12.92 -2.40 13.12
C ALA A 22 -11.79 -2.97 13.98
N PRO A 23 -11.68 -4.29 14.18
CA PRO A 23 -10.59 -4.83 14.97
C PRO A 23 -9.29 -4.54 14.21
N ALA A 24 -8.42 -3.75 14.83
CA ALA A 24 -7.00 -3.78 14.55
C ALA A 24 -6.45 -5.16 14.95
N THR A 25 -6.73 -6.19 14.15
CA THR A 25 -5.99 -7.45 14.20
C THR A 25 -4.70 -7.27 13.41
N ALA A 26 -3.83 -6.41 13.90
CA ALA A 26 -2.41 -6.38 13.59
C ALA A 26 -1.67 -7.02 14.77
N GLY A 27 -1.70 -8.36 14.85
CA GLY A 27 -1.07 -9.09 15.94
C GLY A 27 -1.76 -10.41 16.26
N GLY A 28 -1.74 -11.35 15.32
CA GLY A 28 -2.43 -12.63 15.53
C GLY A 28 -2.19 -13.64 14.42
N VAL A 29 -0.98 -13.73 13.89
CA VAL A 29 -0.59 -14.81 12.97
C VAL A 29 0.28 -15.78 13.75
N GLY A 30 -0.33 -16.74 14.45
CA GLY A 30 0.46 -17.68 15.26
C GLY A 30 -0.20 -18.97 15.72
N ALA A 31 -1.53 -19.08 15.77
CA ALA A 31 -2.15 -20.24 16.42
C ALA A 31 -3.47 -20.68 15.79
N ALA A 32 -3.49 -21.00 14.49
CA ALA A 32 -4.64 -21.68 13.87
C ALA A 32 -4.34 -22.34 12.49
N THR A 33 -3.09 -22.66 12.15
CA THR A 33 -2.72 -22.96 10.75
C THR A 33 -2.00 -24.30 10.54
N GLY A 34 -2.22 -25.28 11.44
CA GLY A 34 -1.62 -26.61 11.34
C GLY A 34 -2.31 -27.57 10.35
N GLU A 35 -3.61 -27.42 10.10
CA GLU A 35 -4.40 -28.50 9.48
C GLU A 35 -4.89 -28.21 8.05
N VAL A 36 -4.89 -26.94 7.60
CA VAL A 36 -5.28 -26.54 6.23
C VAL A 36 -4.08 -26.36 5.27
N ALA A 37 -2.85 -26.39 5.79
CA ALA A 37 -1.63 -26.16 5.01
C ALA A 37 -1.21 -27.35 4.12
N GLY A 38 -1.74 -28.55 4.38
CA GLY A 38 -1.39 -29.78 3.66
C GLY A 38 -1.99 -29.89 2.26
N SER A 39 -3.22 -29.43 2.03
CA SER A 39 -3.93 -29.60 0.75
C SER A 39 -3.95 -28.37 -0.16
N ALA A 40 -3.77 -27.15 0.37
CA ALA A 40 -3.68 -25.94 -0.45
C ALA A 40 -2.34 -25.82 -1.20
N ARG A 41 -1.28 -26.45 -0.67
CA ARG A 41 0.08 -26.40 -1.22
C ARG A 41 0.21 -27.09 -2.58
N GLU A 42 -0.64 -28.07 -2.87
CA GLU A 42 -0.59 -28.87 -4.08
C GLU A 42 -1.29 -28.18 -5.27
N GLN A 43 -2.34 -27.39 -5.02
CA GLN A 43 -3.00 -26.57 -6.06
C GLN A 43 -2.31 -25.20 -6.27
N ALA A 44 -1.69 -24.64 -5.23
CA ALA A 44 -0.96 -23.36 -5.34
C ALA A 44 0.28 -23.42 -6.25
N GLY A 45 0.84 -24.61 -6.46
CA GLY A 45 2.00 -24.81 -7.36
C GLY A 45 1.69 -24.58 -8.84
N GLU A 46 0.48 -24.96 -9.27
CA GLU A 46 0.08 -24.90 -10.69
C GLU A 46 -0.30 -23.47 -11.11
N VAL A 47 -1.14 -22.78 -10.32
CA VAL A 47 -1.46 -21.36 -10.54
C VAL A 47 -0.28 -20.42 -10.27
N GLY A 48 0.66 -20.82 -9.41
CA GLY A 48 1.87 -20.05 -9.12
C GLY A 48 2.86 -20.00 -10.28
N GLY A 49 2.97 -21.08 -11.06
CA GLY A 49 3.89 -21.16 -12.21
C GLY A 49 3.49 -20.26 -13.37
N GLU A 50 2.21 -20.25 -13.72
CA GLU A 50 1.69 -19.46 -14.85
C GLU A 50 1.64 -17.97 -14.53
N ALA A 51 1.23 -17.61 -13.30
CA ALA A 51 1.29 -16.24 -12.82
C ALA A 51 2.74 -15.71 -12.74
N ALA A 52 3.70 -16.55 -12.31
CA ALA A 52 5.10 -16.19 -12.28
C ALA A 52 5.68 -15.98 -13.69
N ALA A 53 5.27 -16.78 -14.67
CA ALA A 53 5.68 -16.62 -16.07
C ALA A 53 5.17 -15.30 -16.66
N GLN A 54 3.90 -14.96 -16.41
CA GLN A 54 3.32 -13.68 -16.83
C GLN A 54 4.01 -12.49 -16.15
N ALA A 55 4.32 -12.61 -14.85
CA ALA A 55 5.00 -11.56 -14.10
C ALA A 55 6.42 -11.28 -14.64
N ARG A 56 7.17 -12.33 -15.00
CA ARG A 56 8.51 -12.17 -15.59
C ARG A 56 8.47 -11.36 -16.88
N HIS A 57 7.51 -11.66 -17.76
CA HIS A 57 7.36 -10.95 -19.02
C HIS A 57 7.06 -9.45 -18.82
N VAL A 58 6.22 -9.10 -17.84
CA VAL A 58 5.95 -7.69 -17.50
C VAL A 58 7.20 -7.00 -16.94
N VAL A 59 7.96 -7.68 -16.07
CA VAL A 59 9.21 -7.14 -15.52
C VAL A 59 10.26 -6.90 -16.61
N ASP A 60 10.42 -7.83 -17.55
CA ASP A 60 11.36 -7.70 -18.65
C ASP A 60 11.01 -6.51 -19.56
N GLN A 61 9.72 -6.33 -19.89
CA GLN A 61 9.25 -5.16 -20.64
C GLN A 61 9.51 -3.84 -19.91
N VAL A 62 9.29 -3.79 -18.60
CA VAL A 62 9.55 -2.59 -17.79
C VAL A 62 11.05 -2.29 -17.78
N ARG A 63 11.89 -3.32 -17.63
CA ARG A 63 13.35 -3.17 -17.62
C ARG A 63 13.86 -2.64 -18.96
N GLU A 64 13.36 -3.17 -20.06
CA GLU A 64 13.72 -2.73 -21.41
C GLU A 64 13.30 -1.27 -21.65
N ARG A 65 12.07 -0.89 -21.27
CA ARG A 65 11.57 0.49 -21.36
C ARG A 65 12.36 1.46 -20.47
N LEU A 66 12.63 1.10 -19.22
CA LEU A 66 13.44 1.92 -18.31
C LEU A 66 14.88 2.11 -18.82
N GLY A 67 15.44 1.10 -19.47
CA GLY A 67 16.79 1.15 -20.06
C GLY A 67 16.89 2.02 -21.32
N HIS A 68 15.81 2.17 -22.09
CA HIS A 68 15.81 2.91 -23.35
C HIS A 68 15.34 4.37 -23.24
N GLU A 69 14.66 4.76 -22.15
CA GLU A 69 13.95 6.04 -22.02
C GLU A 69 14.43 6.94 -20.87
N THR A 70 15.58 6.63 -20.28
CA THR A 70 16.02 7.26 -19.03
C THR A 70 16.59 8.67 -19.22
N GLN A 71 17.12 9.05 -20.38
CA GLN A 71 17.79 10.36 -20.51
C GLN A 71 16.82 11.54 -20.78
N SER A 72 15.71 11.30 -21.47
CA SER A 72 14.73 12.34 -21.82
C SER A 72 13.67 12.58 -20.74
N GLN A 73 13.32 11.53 -19.98
CA GLN A 73 12.32 11.61 -18.90
C GLN A 73 12.92 12.13 -17.58
N THR A 74 14.19 11.86 -17.32
CA THR A 74 14.90 12.34 -16.11
C THR A 74 14.86 13.85 -15.98
N ARG A 75 15.02 14.62 -17.08
CA ARG A 75 14.98 16.08 -17.01
C ARG A 75 13.63 16.63 -16.56
N ARG A 76 12.53 16.01 -16.99
CA ARG A 76 11.16 16.41 -16.61
C ARG A 76 10.86 16.01 -15.16
N PHE A 77 11.34 14.84 -14.73
CA PHE A 77 11.22 14.40 -13.36
C PHE A 77 12.03 15.27 -12.39
N CYS A 78 13.28 15.63 -12.74
CA CYS A 78 14.11 16.52 -11.92
C CYS A 78 13.49 17.91 -11.75
N ALA A 79 12.85 18.46 -12.79
CA ALA A 79 12.15 19.74 -12.69
C ALA A 79 10.96 19.66 -11.70
N ASN A 80 10.17 18.60 -11.77
CA ASN A 80 9.02 18.39 -10.88
C ASN A 80 9.46 18.09 -9.43
N LEU A 81 10.51 17.29 -9.26
CA LEU A 81 11.05 16.95 -7.94
C LEU A 81 11.61 18.19 -7.22
N ARG A 82 12.25 19.10 -7.96
CA ARG A 82 12.77 20.35 -7.40
C ARG A 82 11.66 21.24 -6.85
N HIS A 83 10.57 21.36 -7.62
CA HIS A 83 9.38 22.07 -7.19
C HIS A 83 8.75 21.46 -5.93
N TRP A 84 8.62 20.14 -5.85
CA TRP A 84 8.09 19.45 -4.66
C TRP A 84 9.02 19.57 -3.46
N THR A 85 10.33 19.56 -3.67
CA THR A 85 11.32 19.70 -2.59
C THR A 85 11.28 21.11 -2.00
N GLU A 86 11.07 22.14 -2.83
CA GLU A 86 10.88 23.52 -2.36
C GLU A 86 9.60 23.66 -1.51
N GLU A 87 8.49 23.04 -1.88
CA GLU A 87 7.27 23.04 -1.06
C GLU A 87 7.44 22.27 0.25
N LEU A 88 8.07 21.09 0.21
CA LEU A 88 8.32 20.27 1.40
C LEU A 88 9.31 20.94 2.36
N THR A 89 10.34 21.62 1.84
CA THR A 89 11.31 22.37 2.65
C THR A 89 10.62 23.54 3.33
N SER A 90 9.76 24.28 2.63
CA SER A 90 8.92 25.35 3.21
C SER A 90 7.99 24.83 4.31
N MET A 91 7.36 23.66 4.12
CA MET A 91 6.56 23.01 5.15
C MET A 91 7.39 22.55 6.36
N ALA A 92 8.61 22.04 6.13
CA ALA A 92 9.51 21.58 7.17
C ALA A 92 10.09 22.74 8.00
N GLU A 93 10.46 23.86 7.37
CA GLU A 93 10.89 25.09 8.04
C GLU A 93 9.76 25.70 8.90
N SER A 94 8.50 25.44 8.53
CA SER A 94 7.32 25.85 9.28
C SER A 94 6.93 24.86 10.39
N ALA A 95 7.58 23.69 10.49
CA ALA A 95 7.24 22.65 11.45
C ALA A 95 7.90 22.89 12.83
N LYS A 96 7.10 22.85 13.90
CA LYS A 96 7.56 23.11 15.27
C LYS A 96 8.47 21.98 15.81
N PRO A 97 9.52 22.31 16.58
CA PRO A 97 10.62 21.40 16.96
C PRO A 97 10.32 20.33 18.04
N ASP A 98 9.09 20.16 18.50
CA ASP A 98 8.77 19.37 19.70
C ASP A 98 7.82 18.18 19.40
N SER A 99 8.26 17.25 18.55
CA SER A 99 7.43 16.15 18.05
C SER A 99 8.05 14.75 18.26
N PRO A 100 7.26 13.73 18.69
CA PRO A 100 7.66 12.32 18.84
C PRO A 100 8.28 11.67 17.60
N VAL A 101 8.16 12.33 16.44
CA VAL A 101 8.74 11.91 15.16
C VAL A 101 10.28 11.87 15.22
N ARG A 102 10.92 12.64 16.11
CA ARG A 102 12.38 12.69 16.26
C ARG A 102 13.00 11.31 16.50
N ASP A 103 12.42 10.49 17.38
CA ASP A 103 12.99 9.19 17.75
C ASP A 103 12.89 8.18 16.60
N VAL A 104 11.79 8.23 15.85
CA VAL A 104 11.61 7.44 14.63
C VAL A 104 12.61 7.87 13.55
N VAL A 105 12.85 9.17 13.40
CA VAL A 105 13.83 9.72 12.46
C VAL A 105 15.25 9.26 12.81
N TYR A 106 15.62 9.22 14.09
CA TYR A 106 16.93 8.68 14.49
C TYR A 106 17.09 7.20 14.15
N GLN A 107 16.06 6.39 14.39
CA GLN A 107 16.10 4.96 14.10
C GLN A 107 16.20 4.69 12.58
N VAL A 108 15.55 5.54 11.78
CA VAL A 108 15.66 5.51 10.32
C VAL A 108 17.04 5.99 9.85
N ALA A 109 17.60 7.04 10.45
CA ALA A 109 18.91 7.57 10.07
C ALA A 109 20.04 6.55 10.28
N ASP A 110 20.00 5.80 11.38
CA ASP A 110 20.99 4.75 11.66
C ASP A 110 20.85 3.56 10.70
N GLY A 111 19.62 3.18 10.35
CA GLY A 111 19.36 2.19 9.31
C GLY A 111 19.86 2.64 7.93
N GLY A 112 19.65 3.91 7.59
CA GLY A 112 20.11 4.51 6.34
C GLY A 112 21.63 4.54 6.21
N ARG A 113 22.36 4.81 7.31
CA ARG A 113 23.82 4.77 7.33
C ARG A 113 24.35 3.35 7.05
N ARG A 114 23.78 2.33 7.70
CA ARG A 114 24.16 0.93 7.45
C ARG A 114 23.84 0.50 6.03
N ALA A 115 22.73 0.96 5.46
CA ALA A 115 22.41 0.72 4.07
C ALA A 115 23.43 1.37 3.13
N ALA A 116 23.85 2.61 3.41
CA ALA A 116 24.88 3.30 2.64
C ALA A 116 26.22 2.57 2.69
N ASP A 117 26.67 2.15 3.87
CA ASP A 117 27.93 1.41 4.03
C ASP A 117 27.89 0.05 3.31
N TYR A 118 26.72 -0.60 3.30
CA TYR A 118 26.51 -1.85 2.60
C TYR A 118 26.50 -1.67 1.07
N LEU A 119 25.88 -0.59 0.58
CA LEU A 119 25.90 -0.23 -0.84
C LEU A 119 27.31 0.15 -1.30
N ASP A 120 28.08 0.85 -0.48
CA ASP A 120 29.46 1.23 -0.77
C ASP A 120 30.36 -0.01 -0.85
N GLY A 121 30.22 -0.95 0.10
CA GLY A 121 31.05 -2.15 0.17
C GLY A 121 30.66 -3.28 -0.79
N ARG A 122 29.36 -3.50 -1.05
CA ARG A 122 28.85 -4.65 -1.83
C ARG A 122 28.05 -4.26 -3.08
N GLY A 123 27.81 -2.97 -3.30
CA GLY A 123 27.01 -2.49 -4.41
C GLY A 123 25.56 -3.00 -4.37
N VAL A 124 24.82 -2.67 -5.43
CA VAL A 124 23.42 -3.08 -5.61
C VAL A 124 23.29 -4.60 -5.77
N GLY A 125 24.27 -5.25 -6.41
CA GLY A 125 24.27 -6.70 -6.62
C GLY A 125 24.23 -7.48 -5.30
N GLY A 126 25.04 -7.07 -4.32
CA GLY A 126 25.07 -7.73 -3.01
C GLY A 126 23.82 -7.48 -2.15
N LEU A 127 23.05 -6.42 -2.43
CA LEU A 127 21.75 -6.20 -1.77
C LEU A 127 20.68 -7.15 -2.31
N VAL A 128 20.63 -7.32 -3.64
CA VAL A 128 19.68 -8.23 -4.28
C VAL A 128 19.92 -9.68 -3.85
N GLU A 129 21.19 -10.08 -3.78
CA GLU A 129 21.59 -11.41 -3.32
C GLU A 129 21.18 -11.67 -1.86
N GLU A 130 21.31 -10.66 -0.99
CA GLU A 130 20.88 -10.75 0.42
C GLU A 130 19.36 -10.87 0.56
N ILE A 131 18.58 -10.11 -0.23
CA ILE A 131 17.12 -10.22 -0.26
C ILE A 131 16.69 -11.61 -0.75
N GLN A 132 17.39 -12.13 -1.77
CA GLN A 132 17.14 -13.45 -2.32
C GLN A 132 17.45 -14.55 -1.28
N GLU A 133 18.58 -14.44 -0.58
CA GLU A 133 18.97 -15.37 0.47
C GLU A 133 18.00 -15.32 1.66
N PHE A 134 17.58 -14.12 2.08
CA PHE A 134 16.55 -13.94 3.10
C PHE A 134 15.21 -14.58 2.70
N GLY A 135 14.77 -14.36 1.46
CA GLY A 135 13.56 -14.95 0.91
C GLY A 135 13.60 -16.48 0.90
N ARG A 136 14.74 -17.06 0.52
CA ARG A 136 14.95 -18.52 0.55
C ARG A 136 14.98 -19.09 1.97
N ARG A 137 15.58 -18.36 2.91
CA ARG A 137 15.79 -18.84 4.30
C ARG A 137 14.55 -18.67 5.17
N ARG A 138 13.69 -17.69 4.88
CA ARG A 138 12.42 -17.44 5.59
C ARG A 138 11.26 -17.11 4.61
N PRO A 139 10.73 -18.10 3.89
CA PRO A 139 9.69 -17.87 2.88
C PRO A 139 8.41 -17.26 3.45
N GLY A 140 7.99 -17.62 4.67
CA GLY A 140 6.77 -17.09 5.29
C GLY A 140 6.83 -15.58 5.60
N THR A 141 7.93 -15.12 6.20
CA THR A 141 8.12 -13.70 6.52
C THR A 141 8.31 -12.86 5.26
N PHE A 142 9.03 -13.39 4.28
CA PHE A 142 9.21 -12.72 3.00
C PHE A 142 7.87 -12.51 2.28
N LEU A 143 7.03 -13.55 2.18
CA LEU A 143 5.71 -13.43 1.55
C LEU A 143 4.79 -12.47 2.31
N ALA A 144 4.76 -12.54 3.64
CA ALA A 144 3.96 -11.61 4.46
C ALA A 144 4.43 -10.16 4.27
N GLY A 145 5.75 -9.93 4.29
CA GLY A 145 6.32 -8.60 4.06
C GLY A 145 6.06 -8.10 2.64
N ALA A 146 6.24 -8.95 1.63
CA ALA A 146 5.98 -8.61 0.23
C ALA A 146 4.50 -8.31 -0.02
N ALA A 147 3.58 -9.05 0.61
CA ALA A 147 2.15 -8.78 0.51
C ALA A 147 1.78 -7.42 1.10
N LEU A 148 2.31 -7.09 2.28
CA LEU A 148 2.10 -5.78 2.92
C LEU A 148 2.69 -4.65 2.07
N ALA A 149 3.93 -4.78 1.61
CA ALA A 149 4.58 -3.79 0.77
C ALA A 149 3.85 -3.62 -0.58
N GLY A 150 3.47 -4.73 -1.21
CA GLY A 150 2.71 -4.75 -2.45
C GLY A 150 1.33 -4.09 -2.31
N PHE A 151 0.65 -4.28 -1.18
CA PHE A 151 -0.63 -3.62 -0.90
C PHE A 151 -0.50 -2.10 -0.79
N VAL A 152 0.53 -1.61 -0.08
CA VAL A 152 0.79 -0.17 0.06
C VAL A 152 1.07 0.46 -1.30
N VAL A 153 2.00 -0.12 -2.07
CA VAL A 153 2.35 0.38 -3.42
C VAL A 153 1.14 0.27 -4.36
N GLY A 154 0.42 -0.84 -4.34
CA GLY A 154 -0.77 -1.07 -5.16
C GLY A 154 -1.88 -0.05 -4.87
N ARG A 155 -2.07 0.33 -3.60
CA ARG A 155 -3.05 1.36 -3.23
C ARG A 155 -2.64 2.74 -3.72
N LEU A 156 -1.34 3.08 -3.70
CA LEU A 156 -0.84 4.33 -4.26
C LEU A 156 -1.07 4.40 -5.78
N VAL A 157 -0.73 3.34 -6.51
CA VAL A 157 -0.98 3.25 -7.96
C VAL A 157 -2.49 3.32 -8.26
N LYS A 158 -3.34 2.69 -7.44
CA LYS A 158 -4.80 2.77 -7.59
C LYS A 158 -5.33 4.19 -7.35
N ALA A 159 -4.77 4.91 -6.38
CA ALA A 159 -5.17 6.28 -6.05
C ALA A 159 -4.78 7.27 -7.17
N THR A 160 -3.56 7.15 -7.71
CA THR A 160 -3.14 7.98 -8.84
C THR A 160 -3.97 7.70 -10.10
N ALA A 161 -4.27 6.44 -10.39
CA ALA A 161 -5.13 6.05 -11.51
C ALA A 161 -6.61 6.48 -11.34
N ALA A 162 -7.08 6.67 -10.10
CA ALA A 162 -8.41 7.19 -9.83
C ALA A 162 -8.48 8.71 -10.07
N GLN A 163 -7.41 9.44 -9.77
CA GLN A 163 -7.34 10.88 -9.97
C GLN A 163 -7.29 11.28 -11.45
N SER A 164 -6.79 10.40 -12.32
CA SER A 164 -6.77 10.62 -13.78
C SER A 164 -8.11 10.39 -14.49
N ARG A 165 -9.14 9.88 -13.78
CA ARG A 165 -10.51 9.79 -14.30
C ARG A 165 -11.36 10.90 -13.69
N GLN A 166 -11.14 12.13 -14.14
CA GLN A 166 -12.16 13.18 -14.05
C GLN A 166 -13.11 12.96 -15.24
N PRO A 167 -14.40 12.64 -15.02
CA PRO A 167 -15.38 12.69 -16.08
C PRO A 167 -15.44 14.13 -16.57
N GLU A 168 -15.26 14.36 -17.87
CA GLU A 168 -15.57 15.66 -18.46
C GLU A 168 -16.99 16.04 -18.04
N PRO A 169 -17.23 17.23 -17.46
CA PRO A 169 -18.58 17.70 -17.26
C PRO A 169 -19.21 17.73 -18.65
N ALA A 170 -20.19 16.85 -18.86
CA ALA A 170 -21.06 16.92 -20.01
C ALA A 170 -21.56 18.38 -20.05
N ALA A 171 -21.06 19.12 -21.04
CA ALA A 171 -21.56 20.42 -21.39
C ALA A 171 -23.03 20.19 -21.76
N GLY A 172 -23.89 20.32 -20.74
CA GLY A 172 -25.31 20.46 -20.88
C GLY A 172 -25.49 21.72 -21.69
N TRP A 173 -25.65 21.52 -22.99
CA TRP A 173 -26.17 22.49 -23.92
C TRP A 173 -27.33 23.22 -23.24
N VAL A 174 -27.20 24.53 -23.16
CA VAL A 174 -28.32 25.45 -22.92
C VAL A 174 -29.20 25.35 -24.15
N GLU A 175 -29.97 24.26 -24.21
CA GLU A 175 -31.03 24.07 -25.18
C GLU A 175 -32.23 24.85 -24.66
N GLY A 176 -32.64 25.85 -25.42
CA GLY A 176 -33.57 26.86 -24.99
C GLY A 176 -34.95 26.33 -24.63
N GLU A 177 -35.57 26.99 -23.67
CA GLU A 177 -37.03 27.09 -23.64
C GLU A 177 -37.40 28.57 -23.54
N VAL A 178 -37.74 29.09 -24.72
CA VAL A 178 -38.66 30.19 -24.93
C VAL A 178 -39.95 29.91 -24.18
N SER A 179 -40.40 30.86 -23.37
CA SER A 179 -41.81 31.24 -23.34
C SER A 179 -42.02 32.64 -22.75
#